data_AF-A0AAJ2HGZ5-F1
#
_entry.id   AF-A0AAJ2HGZ5-F1
#
_cell.length_a   1.000
_cell.length_b   1.000
_cell.length_c   1.000
_cell.angle_alpha   90.00
_cell.angle_beta   90.00
_cell.angle_gamma   90.00
#
_symmetry.space_group_name_H-M   'P 1'
#
loop_
_entity.id
_entity.type
_entity.pdbx_description
1 polymer ?
#
loop_
_entity_poly.entity_id
_entity_poly.type
_entity_poly.pdbx_seq_one_letter_code
_entity_poly.pdbx_strand_id
1 'polypeptide(L)'
;MVFVIFAGVTASTDDLGFSRSIAFSAEDRASSSSPYAGWFYGTPLLGACAALVAVAILTLRRISAAPALPGPALHNLDGIWRRESMRIVSAITVFAVTLPLGGAAAISGRAMLNAVFPGVDSTWTVLGIGLLIGGATCLVLAALSISLATRRAFVLPRSSILAAGMQAIAPEVAGTHS
;
A
#
# COMPACT_ATOMS: atom_id res chain seq x y z
N MET A 1 8.75 -4.30 -1.65
CA MET A 1 10.18 -3.91 -1.58
C MET A 1 11.04 -4.78 -2.47
N VAL A 2 10.94 -6.10 -2.40
CA VAL A 2 11.75 -7.04 -3.23
C VAL A 2 11.76 -6.67 -4.72
N PHE A 3 10.61 -6.37 -5.34
CA PHE A 3 10.55 -6.00 -6.75
C PHE A 3 11.36 -4.75 -7.12
N VAL A 4 11.38 -3.74 -6.25
CA VAL A 4 12.13 -2.50 -6.48
C VAL A 4 13.62 -2.72 -6.29
N ILE A 5 14.02 -3.52 -5.29
CA ILE A 5 15.42 -3.89 -5.08
C ILE A 5 15.92 -4.70 -6.28
N PHE A 6 15.13 -5.67 -6.72
CA PHE A 6 15.42 -6.47 -7.91
C PHE A 6 15.61 -5.56 -9.15
N ALA A 7 14.63 -4.70 -9.44
CA ALA A 7 14.73 -3.75 -10.54
C ALA A 7 15.92 -2.79 -10.39
N GLY A 8 16.28 -2.37 -9.17
CA GLY A 8 17.50 -1.60 -8.93
C GLY A 8 18.76 -2.35 -9.32
N VAL A 9 18.90 -3.61 -8.90
CA VAL A 9 20.08 -4.44 -9.16
C VAL A 9 20.22 -4.80 -10.64
N THR A 10 19.11 -4.98 -11.36
CA THR A 10 19.12 -5.35 -12.80
C THR A 10 19.03 -4.17 -13.75
N ALA A 11 19.01 -2.94 -13.24
CA ALA A 11 18.93 -1.75 -14.07
C ALA A 11 20.29 -1.42 -14.72
N SER A 12 20.23 -1.01 -15.98
CA SER A 12 21.34 -0.38 -16.71
C SER A 12 21.25 1.14 -16.60
N THR A 13 22.39 1.80 -16.82
CA THR A 13 22.45 3.26 -17.01
C THR A 13 21.95 3.62 -18.40
N ASP A 14 21.19 4.71 -18.52
CA ASP A 14 20.86 5.31 -19.81
C ASP A 14 21.97 6.23 -20.32
N ASP A 15 21.73 6.90 -21.45
CA ASP A 15 22.69 7.83 -22.08
C ASP A 15 23.06 9.03 -21.19
N LEU A 16 22.27 9.31 -20.15
CA LEU A 16 22.50 10.37 -19.17
C LEU A 16 23.15 9.85 -17.88
N GLY A 17 23.49 8.56 -17.81
CA GLY A 17 24.08 7.91 -16.64
C GLY A 17 23.08 7.56 -15.53
N PHE A 18 21.78 7.66 -15.78
CA PHE A 18 20.74 7.33 -14.80
C PHE A 18 20.35 5.85 -14.86
N SER A 19 20.28 5.21 -13.69
CA SER A 19 19.80 3.83 -13.53
C SER A 19 18.27 3.76 -13.68
N ARG A 20 17.79 3.81 -14.92
CA ARG A 20 16.35 3.83 -15.28
C ARG A 20 16.00 3.07 -16.57
N SER A 21 16.95 2.31 -17.12
CA SER A 21 16.74 1.44 -18.28
C SER A 21 17.05 0.00 -17.91
N ILE A 22 16.63 -0.93 -18.78
CA ILE A 22 17.15 -2.30 -18.80
C ILE A 22 17.67 -2.57 -20.21
N ALA A 23 18.86 -3.15 -20.32
CA ALA A 23 19.53 -3.42 -21.58
C ALA A 23 20.06 -4.85 -21.62
N PHE A 24 19.95 -5.47 -22.80
CA PHE A 24 20.53 -6.77 -23.11
C PHE A 24 21.38 -6.64 -24.37
N SER A 25 22.52 -7.33 -24.38
CA SER A 25 23.46 -7.35 -25.51
C SER A 25 23.87 -8.78 -25.83
N ALA A 26 23.84 -9.13 -27.11
CA ALA A 26 24.41 -10.33 -27.72
C ALA A 26 25.38 -9.92 -28.82
N GLU A 27 26.11 -10.87 -29.41
CA GLU A 27 27.24 -10.61 -30.33
C GLU A 27 26.91 -9.66 -31.50
N ASP A 28 25.68 -9.70 -32.01
CA ASP A 28 25.23 -8.93 -33.19
C ASP A 28 24.09 -7.95 -32.89
N ARG A 29 23.58 -7.91 -31.65
CA ARG A 29 22.36 -7.16 -31.32
C ARG A 29 22.37 -6.64 -29.88
N ALA A 30 21.97 -5.39 -29.71
CA ALA A 30 21.64 -4.81 -28.43
C ALA A 30 20.20 -4.30 -28.43
N SER A 31 19.53 -4.41 -27.29
CA SER A 31 18.18 -3.92 -27.08
C SER A 31 18.05 -3.33 -25.69
N SER A 32 17.38 -2.19 -25.58
CA SER A 32 17.13 -1.53 -24.31
C SER A 32 15.70 -1.03 -24.21
N SER A 33 15.14 -1.04 -23.01
CA SER A 33 13.80 -0.50 -22.76
C SER A 33 13.77 0.41 -21.54
N SER A 34 12.93 1.44 -21.64
CA SER A 34 12.60 2.37 -20.57
C SER A 34 11.11 2.75 -20.67
N PRO A 35 10.45 3.20 -19.58
CA PRO A 35 10.99 3.37 -18.23
C PRO A 35 11.13 2.04 -17.48
N TYR A 36 12.26 1.84 -16.78
CA TYR A 36 12.51 0.72 -15.88
C TYR A 36 12.68 1.26 -14.45
N ALA A 37 12.09 0.62 -13.44
CA ALA A 37 12.11 1.12 -12.06
C ALA A 37 13.45 0.81 -11.35
N GLY A 38 14.57 1.15 -12.00
CA GLY A 38 15.93 1.08 -11.45
C GLY A 38 16.17 2.07 -10.31
N TRP A 39 17.41 2.22 -9.84
CA TRP A 39 17.72 3.01 -8.64
C TRP A 39 17.29 4.47 -8.71
N PHE A 40 17.20 5.05 -9.91
CA PHE A 40 16.73 6.43 -10.10
C PHE A 40 15.30 6.63 -9.57
N TYR A 41 14.40 5.66 -9.83
CA TYR A 41 13.03 5.69 -9.30
C TYR A 41 12.89 4.89 -8.00
N GLY A 42 13.69 3.84 -7.84
CA GLY A 42 13.62 2.92 -6.71
C GLY A 42 14.00 3.57 -5.39
N THR A 43 15.08 4.36 -5.36
CA THR A 43 15.54 5.03 -4.13
C THR A 43 14.49 5.99 -3.53
N PRO A 44 13.94 6.96 -4.28
CA PRO A 44 12.91 7.84 -3.72
C PRO A 44 11.64 7.06 -3.34
N LEU A 45 11.29 6.02 -4.11
CA LEU A 45 10.13 5.18 -3.80
C LEU A 45 10.31 4.39 -2.48
N LEU A 46 11.48 3.79 -2.26
CA LEU A 46 11.81 3.09 -1.01
C LEU A 46 11.79 4.06 0.18
N GLY A 47 12.37 5.25 0.02
CA GLY A 47 12.35 6.30 1.04
C GLY A 47 10.93 6.74 1.40
N ALA A 48 10.09 7.00 0.40
CA ALA A 48 8.69 7.37 0.60
C ALA A 48 7.91 6.25 1.32
N CYS A 49 8.11 4.99 0.94
CA CYS A 49 7.45 3.88 1.61
C CYS A 49 7.91 3.71 3.06
N ALA A 50 9.20 3.87 3.34
CA ALA A 50 9.72 3.82 4.70
C ALA A 50 9.14 4.95 5.57
N ALA A 51 9.06 6.16 5.03
CA ALA A 51 8.42 7.30 5.71
C ALA A 51 6.92 7.05 5.97
N LEU A 52 6.19 6.51 4.99
CA LEU A 52 4.77 6.15 5.15
C LEU A 52 4.57 5.11 6.26
N VAL A 53 5.40 4.06 6.31
CA VAL A 53 5.35 3.05 7.37
C VAL A 53 5.63 3.67 8.74
N ALA A 54 6.63 4.56 8.85
CA ALA A 54 6.92 5.26 10.10
C ALA A 54 5.74 6.13 10.56
N VAL A 55 5.15 6.91 9.66
CA VAL A 55 3.96 7.75 9.94
C VAL A 55 2.78 6.88 10.37
N ALA A 56 2.55 5.74 9.72
CA ALA A 56 1.50 4.81 10.10
C ALA A 56 1.72 4.27 11.53
N ILE A 57 2.94 3.86 11.88
CA ILE A 57 3.28 3.39 13.23
C ILE A 57 3.04 4.49 14.26
N LEU A 58 3.48 5.72 14.00
CA LEU A 58 3.26 6.86 14.89
C LEU A 58 1.76 7.16 15.07
N THR A 59 0.99 7.07 13.99
CA THR A 59 -0.47 7.27 14.01
C THR A 59 -1.15 6.20 14.85
N LEU A 60 -0.81 4.92 14.65
CA LEU A 60 -1.35 3.80 15.43
C LEU A 60 -0.98 3.93 16.91
N ARG A 61 0.27 4.30 17.23
CA ARG A 61 0.71 4.60 18.60
C ARG A 61 -0.13 5.70 19.23
N ARG A 62 -0.35 6.80 18.51
CA ARG A 62 -1.18 7.92 18.99
C ARG A 62 -2.62 7.49 19.26
N ILE A 63 -3.23 6.67 18.38
CA ILE A 63 -4.59 6.13 18.60
C ILE A 63 -4.61 5.23 19.84
N SER A 64 -3.59 4.39 20.03
CA SER A 64 -3.52 3.48 21.18
C SER A 64 -3.34 4.22 22.52
N ALA A 65 -2.56 5.31 22.52
CA ALA A 65 -2.20 6.06 23.72
C ALA A 65 -3.20 7.17 24.09
N ALA A 66 -4.26 7.38 23.29
CA ALA A 66 -5.27 8.39 23.60
C ALA A 66 -5.91 8.11 24.98
N PRO A 67 -6.21 9.13 25.81
CA PRO A 67 -6.99 8.95 27.03
C PRO A 67 -8.39 8.41 26.71
N ALA A 68 -8.93 7.55 27.57
CA ALA A 68 -10.28 7.04 27.41
C ALA A 68 -11.33 8.12 27.69
N LEU A 69 -12.51 8.02 27.05
CA LEU A 69 -13.61 8.94 27.30
C LEU A 69 -14.09 8.83 28.76
N PRO A 70 -14.36 9.96 29.45
CA PRO A 70 -14.84 9.93 30.82
C PRO A 70 -16.28 9.40 30.85
N GLY A 71 -16.48 8.21 31.42
CA GLY A 71 -17.80 7.63 31.63
C GLY A 71 -17.85 6.11 31.35
N PRO A 72 -18.39 5.29 32.26
CA PRO A 72 -18.49 3.84 32.07
C PRO A 72 -19.23 3.43 30.79
N ALA A 73 -20.27 4.19 30.42
CA ALA A 73 -21.07 3.95 29.21
C ALA A 73 -20.31 4.24 27.90
N LEU A 74 -19.28 5.09 27.95
CA LEU A 74 -18.49 5.52 26.79
C LEU A 74 -17.25 4.66 26.55
N HIS A 75 -16.80 3.88 27.54
CA HIS A 75 -15.63 3.00 27.41
C HIS A 75 -15.77 1.97 26.27
N ASN A 76 -16.95 1.35 26.13
CA ASN A 76 -17.20 0.39 25.06
C ASN A 76 -17.17 1.03 23.67
N LEU A 77 -17.71 2.25 23.57
CA LEU A 77 -17.72 3.02 22.33
C LEU A 77 -16.30 3.44 21.94
N ASP A 78 -15.50 3.95 22.88
CA ASP A 78 -14.09 4.31 22.66
C ASP A 78 -13.27 3.11 22.16
N GLY A 79 -13.46 1.93 22.78
CA GLY A 79 -12.80 0.70 22.34
C GLY A 79 -13.13 0.29 20.90
N ILE A 80 -14.39 0.44 20.48
CA ILE A 80 -14.81 0.17 19.09
C ILE A 80 -14.17 1.17 18.14
N TRP A 81 -14.23 2.47 18.48
CA TRP A 81 -13.66 3.54 17.67
C TRP A 81 -12.16 3.33 17.43
N ARG A 82 -11.39 3.06 18.48
CA ARG A 82 -9.94 2.81 18.35
C ARG A 82 -9.65 1.63 17.44
N ARG A 83 -10.34 0.50 17.63
CA ARG A 83 -10.11 -0.70 16.80
C ARG A 83 -10.39 -0.44 15.33
N GLU A 84 -11.49 0.24 15.02
CA GLU A 84 -11.85 0.53 13.63
C GLU A 84 -10.98 1.62 13.01
N SER A 85 -10.59 2.66 13.76
CA SER A 85 -9.61 3.64 13.29
C SER A 85 -8.27 2.99 12.97
N MET A 86 -7.76 2.10 13.83
CA MET A 86 -6.53 1.35 13.55
C MET A 86 -6.67 0.47 12.30
N ARG A 87 -7.82 -0.20 12.13
CA ARG A 87 -8.13 -1.01 10.94
C ARG A 87 -8.14 -0.19 9.65
N ILE A 88 -8.69 1.02 9.69
CA ILE A 88 -8.72 1.95 8.54
C ILE A 88 -7.30 2.42 8.22
N VAL A 89 -6.55 2.89 9.22
CA VAL A 89 -5.16 3.37 9.05
C VAL A 89 -4.28 2.27 8.46
N SER A 90 -4.37 1.04 8.99
CA SER A 90 -3.62 -0.10 8.46
C SER A 90 -4.00 -0.41 7.01
N ALA A 91 -5.29 -0.41 6.66
CA ALA A 91 -5.73 -0.67 5.29
C ALA A 91 -5.27 0.42 4.30
N ILE A 92 -5.32 1.70 4.70
CA ILE A 92 -4.78 2.81 3.91
C ILE A 92 -3.28 2.67 3.74
N THR A 93 -2.55 2.27 4.78
CA THR A 93 -1.10 2.07 4.74
C THR A 93 -0.73 0.93 3.77
N VAL A 94 -1.44 -0.20 3.83
CA VAL A 94 -1.24 -1.30 2.88
C VAL A 94 -1.47 -0.81 1.45
N PHE A 95 -2.57 -0.13 1.18
CA PHE A 95 -2.84 0.47 -0.14
C PHE A 95 -1.71 1.40 -0.60
N ALA A 96 -1.31 2.35 0.25
CA ALA A 96 -0.31 3.36 -0.08
C ALA A 96 1.08 2.76 -0.37
N VAL A 97 1.39 1.61 0.22
CA VAL A 97 2.65 0.89 -0.03
C VAL A 97 2.52 -0.05 -1.24
N THR A 98 1.45 -0.83 -1.35
CA THR A 98 1.33 -1.84 -2.42
C THR A 98 1.03 -1.24 -3.78
N LEU A 99 0.33 -0.10 -3.85
CA LEU A 99 0.01 0.56 -5.12
C LEU A 99 1.27 0.96 -5.91
N PRO A 100 2.18 1.80 -5.37
CA PRO A 100 3.33 2.23 -6.14
C PRO A 100 4.35 1.10 -6.35
N LEU A 101 4.48 0.16 -5.39
CA LEU A 101 5.34 -1.02 -5.57
C LEU A 101 4.81 -1.95 -6.67
N GLY A 102 3.50 -2.16 -6.73
CA GLY A 102 2.84 -2.97 -7.76
C GLY A 102 2.96 -2.33 -9.14
N GLY A 103 2.76 -1.01 -9.22
CA GLY A 103 2.98 -0.24 -10.44
C GLY A 103 4.43 -0.31 -10.93
N ALA A 104 5.40 -0.09 -10.04
CA ALA A 104 6.83 -0.18 -10.38
C ALA A 104 7.23 -1.59 -10.87
N ALA A 105 6.72 -2.64 -10.22
CA ALA A 105 6.94 -4.02 -10.64
C ALA A 105 6.34 -4.30 -12.02
N ALA A 106 5.09 -3.91 -12.26
CA ALA A 106 4.42 -4.14 -13.54
C ALA A 106 5.11 -3.39 -14.70
N ILE A 107 5.48 -2.13 -14.48
CA ILE A 107 6.22 -1.32 -15.48
C ILE A 107 7.58 -1.98 -15.78
N SER A 108 8.31 -2.40 -14.74
CA SER A 108 9.61 -3.05 -14.89
C SER A 108 9.51 -4.38 -15.62
N GLY A 109 8.51 -5.21 -15.29
CA GLY A 109 8.25 -6.48 -15.98
C GLY A 109 7.95 -6.27 -17.46
N ARG A 110 7.13 -5.26 -17.79
CA ARG A 110 6.85 -4.90 -19.19
C ARG A 110 8.08 -4.40 -19.93
N ALA A 111 8.88 -3.53 -19.33
CA ALA A 111 10.11 -3.04 -19.93
C ALA A 111 11.14 -4.17 -20.14
N MET A 112 11.27 -5.10 -19.19
CA MET A 112 12.11 -6.29 -19.34
C MET A 112 11.67 -7.15 -20.52
N LEU A 113 10.37 -7.46 -20.63
CA LEU A 113 9.84 -8.25 -21.74
C LEU A 113 9.96 -7.56 -23.10
N ASN A 114 9.91 -6.23 -23.14
CA ASN A 114 10.14 -5.46 -24.36
C ASN A 114 11.63 -5.44 -24.77
N ALA A 115 12.54 -5.50 -23.80
CA ALA A 115 13.97 -5.48 -24.07
C ALA A 115 14.51 -6.86 -24.47
N VAL A 116 13.94 -7.95 -23.98
CA VAL A 116 14.37 -9.32 -24.31
C VAL A 116 14.12 -9.64 -25.78
N PHE A 117 15.10 -10.27 -26.43
CA PHE A 117 15.04 -10.71 -27.83
C PHE A 117 15.65 -12.11 -27.99
N PRO A 118 15.42 -12.82 -29.12
CA PRO A 118 16.00 -14.14 -29.36
C PRO A 118 17.54 -14.10 -29.28
N GLY A 119 18.13 -14.92 -28.42
CA GLY A 119 19.57 -14.92 -28.12
C GLY A 119 19.91 -14.50 -26.68
N VAL A 120 18.96 -13.87 -25.98
CA VAL A 120 19.05 -13.61 -24.54
C VAL A 120 18.51 -14.82 -23.77
N ASP A 121 19.10 -15.13 -22.61
CA ASP A 121 18.63 -16.24 -21.75
C ASP A 121 17.15 -16.08 -21.39
N SER A 122 16.39 -17.17 -21.57
CA SER A 122 14.96 -17.30 -21.26
C SER A 122 14.61 -16.99 -19.80
N THR A 123 15.57 -17.07 -18.88
CA THR A 123 15.39 -16.70 -17.47
C THR A 123 14.90 -15.25 -17.32
N TRP A 124 15.35 -14.33 -18.17
CA TRP A 124 14.90 -12.93 -18.17
C TRP A 124 13.43 -12.77 -18.56
N THR A 125 12.94 -13.60 -19.47
CA THR A 125 11.51 -13.63 -19.82
C THR A 125 10.67 -14.09 -18.63
N VAL A 126 11.12 -15.15 -17.93
CA VAL A 126 10.42 -15.66 -16.74
C VAL A 126 10.41 -14.62 -15.62
N LEU A 127 11.51 -13.92 -15.40
CA LEU A 127 11.60 -12.83 -14.42
C LEU A 127 10.69 -11.65 -14.79
N GLY A 128 10.62 -11.28 -16.06
CA GLY A 128 9.73 -10.22 -16.56
C GLY A 128 8.24 -10.57 -16.36
N ILE A 129 7.86 -11.82 -16.63
CA ILE A 129 6.49 -12.33 -16.34
C ILE A 129 6.23 -12.35 -14.84
N GLY A 130 7.18 -12.80 -14.03
CA GLY A 130 7.07 -12.82 -12.58
C GLY A 130 6.84 -11.42 -11.98
N LEU A 131 7.54 -10.41 -12.51
CA LEU A 131 7.34 -9.01 -12.15
C LEU A 131 5.95 -8.49 -12.53
N LEU A 132 5.43 -8.85 -13.72
CA LEU A 132 4.07 -8.48 -14.13
C LEU A 132 3.01 -9.10 -13.22
N ILE A 133 3.11 -10.40 -12.95
CA ILE A 133 2.16 -11.12 -12.08
C ILE A 133 2.22 -10.55 -10.66
N GLY A 134 3.42 -10.43 -10.09
CA GLY A 134 3.62 -9.86 -8.76
C GLY A 134 3.11 -8.43 -8.65
N GLY A 135 3.37 -7.62 -9.68
CA GLY A 135 2.85 -6.26 -9.80
C GLY A 135 1.32 -6.23 -9.82
N ALA A 136 0.69 -7.05 -10.66
CA ALA A 136 -0.77 -7.17 -10.74
C ALA A 136 -1.37 -7.63 -9.40
N THR A 137 -0.78 -8.61 -8.72
CA THR A 137 -1.22 -9.04 -7.38
C THR A 137 -1.16 -7.89 -6.37
N CYS A 138 -0.07 -7.12 -6.34
CA CYS A 138 0.03 -5.95 -5.47
C CYS A 138 -1.04 -4.89 -5.77
N LEU A 139 -1.35 -4.64 -7.05
CA LEU A 139 -2.40 -3.70 -7.45
C LEU A 139 -3.79 -4.17 -7.03
N VAL A 140 -4.09 -5.47 -7.15
CA VAL A 140 -5.35 -6.05 -6.65
C VAL A 140 -5.43 -5.89 -5.12
N LEU A 141 -4.37 -6.20 -4.39
CA LEU A 141 -4.32 -6.01 -2.94
C LEU A 141 -4.51 -4.53 -2.55
N ALA A 142 -3.94 -3.60 -3.32
CA ALA A 142 -4.14 -2.17 -3.12
C ALA A 142 -5.62 -1.81 -3.27
N ALA A 143 -6.25 -2.21 -4.38
CA ALA A 143 -7.66 -1.94 -4.67
C ALA A 143 -8.61 -2.51 -3.59
N LEU A 144 -8.34 -3.74 -3.13
CA LEU A 144 -9.11 -4.36 -2.04
C LEU A 144 -8.93 -3.59 -0.72
N SER A 145 -7.69 -3.20 -0.40
CA SER A 145 -7.38 -2.51 0.86
C SER A 145 -8.07 -1.15 0.95
N ILE A 146 -8.02 -0.34 -0.12
CA ILE A 146 -8.71 0.96 -0.14
C ILE A 146 -10.23 0.81 -0.16
N SER A 147 -10.77 -0.22 -0.82
CA SER A 147 -12.21 -0.50 -0.83
C SER A 147 -12.72 -0.85 0.57
N LEU A 148 -11.98 -1.69 1.30
CA LEU A 148 -12.29 -2.05 2.68
C LEU A 148 -12.16 -0.86 3.64
N ALA A 149 -11.12 -0.04 3.48
CA ALA A 149 -10.92 1.18 4.26
C ALA A 149 -12.09 2.15 4.07
N THR A 150 -12.47 2.39 2.82
CA THR A 150 -13.58 3.26 2.43
C THR A 150 -14.90 2.78 3.02
N ARG A 151 -15.22 1.48 2.89
CA ARG A 151 -16.43 0.90 3.49
C ARG A 151 -16.48 1.10 5.00
N ARG A 152 -15.37 0.86 5.71
CA ARG A 152 -15.31 1.03 7.18
C ARG A 152 -15.47 2.50 7.58
N ALA A 153 -14.84 3.41 6.85
CA ALA A 153 -14.94 4.85 7.12
C ALA A 153 -16.40 5.35 7.04
N PHE A 154 -17.21 4.81 6.12
CA PHE A 154 -18.62 5.21 6.00
C PHE A 154 -19.58 4.54 6.99
N VAL A 155 -19.26 3.35 7.50
CA VAL A 155 -20.12 2.62 8.44
C VAL A 155 -19.99 3.14 9.88
N LEU A 156 -18.78 3.58 10.26
CA LEU A 156 -18.47 4.03 11.61
C LEU A 156 -19.38 5.14 12.15
N PRO A 157 -19.60 6.27 11.45
CA PRO A 157 -20.40 7.38 11.96
C PRO A 157 -21.84 6.97 12.27
N ARG A 158 -22.45 6.13 11.42
CA ARG A 158 -23.85 5.71 11.58
C ARG A 158 -24.08 4.85 12.82
N SER A 159 -23.20 3.87 13.03
CA SER A 159 -23.30 2.98 14.22
C SER A 159 -23.10 3.75 15.54
N SER A 160 -22.23 4.75 15.52
CA SER A 160 -21.93 5.60 16.68
C SER A 160 -23.10 6.50 17.06
N ILE A 161 -23.73 7.14 16.06
CA ILE A 161 -24.88 8.01 16.26
C ILE A 161 -26.08 7.22 16.78
N LEU A 162 -26.34 6.04 16.24
CA LEU A 162 -27.43 5.17 16.70
C LEU A 162 -27.21 4.70 18.15
N ALA A 163 -25.99 4.28 18.51
CA ALA A 163 -25.67 3.85 19.86
C ALA A 163 -25.81 5.00 20.89
N ALA A 164 -25.34 6.20 20.54
CA ALA A 164 -25.47 7.39 21.39
C ALA A 164 -26.95 7.80 21.55
N GLY A 165 -27.74 7.76 20.48
CA GLY A 165 -29.18 8.06 20.51
C GLY A 165 -29.97 7.10 21.40
N MET A 166 -29.67 5.79 21.35
CA MET A 166 -30.32 4.81 22.23
C MET A 166 -29.99 5.00 23.71
N GLN A 167 -28.74 5.38 24.04
CA GLN A 167 -28.35 5.63 25.44
C GLN A 167 -28.98 6.91 26.02
N ALA A 168 -29.24 7.93 25.19
CA ALA A 168 -29.89 9.16 25.63
C ALA A 168 -31.37 8.96 26.02
N ILE A 169 -32.05 7.97 25.42
CA ILE A 169 -33.48 7.69 25.66
C ILE A 169 -33.67 6.81 26.92
N ALA A 170 -32.68 5.99 27.29
CA ALA A 170 -32.77 5.04 28.40
C ALA A 170 -33.04 5.65 29.80
N PRO A 171 -32.44 6.79 30.22
CA PRO A 171 -32.69 7.33 31.56
C PRO A 171 -34.06 8.00 31.73
N GLU A 172 -34.69 8.47 30.66
CA GLU A 172 -35.99 9.16 30.71
C GLU A 172 -37.15 8.20 31.01
N VAL A 173 -37.05 6.95 30.55
CA VAL A 173 -38.06 5.90 30.80
C VAL A 173 -37.99 5.36 32.24
N ALA A 174 -36.85 5.49 32.92
CA ALA A 174 -36.69 5.01 34.29
C ALA A 174 -37.25 5.98 35.36
N GLY A 175 -37.50 7.25 35.00
CA GLY A 175 -37.95 8.29 35.93
C GLY A 175 -39.47 8.51 36.00
N THR A 176 -40.26 7.87 35.15
CA THR A 176 -41.72 8.12 35.03
C THR A 176 -42.60 7.19 35.88
N HIS A 177 -42.02 6.42 36.80
CA HIS A 177 -42.74 5.47 37.67
C HIS A 177 -42.63 5.76 39.18
N SER A 178 -42.20 6.95 39.58
CA SER A 178 -42.18 7.39 40.99
C SER A 178 -43.29 8.37 41.31
#